data_AF-A0AA37UUD8-F1
#
_entry.id   AF-A0AA37UUD8-F1
#
_cell.length_a   1.000
_cell.length_b   1.000
_cell.length_c   1.000
_cell.angle_alpha   90.00
_cell.angle_beta   90.00
_cell.angle_gamma   90.00
#
_symmetry.space_group_name_H-M   'P 1'
#
loop_
_entity.id
_entity.type
_entity.pdbx_description
1 polymer ?
#
loop_
_entity_poly.entity_id
_entity_poly.type
_entity_poly.pdbx_seq_one_letter_code
_entity_poly.pdbx_strand_id
1 'polypeptide(L)'
;MTTPEGGAAIIDTALDTWGRVDIVINNAGIVRDFPFEEMTSDRFEPLLDVHLRGAFHVTIPAWKAMREQGYGRILNTTSAAGILGAPGMSNYGSAKTGLIGFTRVLAAEGADHNIKVNAVAPIAYTRMLTHSIDGAAPPADAAAQAVLDDLTNQYLKKLDPALVAPVAAFLIHRDCPVSGEIYTVGAGHVSRFFIGRTRGFRSPELSIEDVRDHLAEIRDEAGYTVPGGPADEMAELFATLMAEQPD
;
A
#
# COMPACT_ATOMS: atom_id res chain seq x y z
N MET A 1 -16.10 -8.96 -8.84
CA MET A 1 -15.44 -7.79 -8.24
C MET A 1 -14.78 -6.85 -9.25
N THR A 2 -14.26 -7.32 -10.40
CA THR A 2 -13.55 -6.44 -11.35
C THR A 2 -14.45 -5.53 -12.18
N THR A 3 -15.78 -5.69 -12.08
CA THR A 3 -16.78 -4.78 -12.67
C THR A 3 -17.59 -4.08 -11.55
N PRO A 4 -18.25 -2.94 -11.84
CA PRO A 4 -19.12 -2.27 -10.87
C PRO A 4 -20.20 -3.20 -10.30
N GLU A 5 -20.89 -3.96 -11.14
CA GLU A 5 -21.97 -4.89 -10.73
C GLU A 5 -21.39 -6.01 -9.87
N GLY A 6 -20.21 -6.52 -10.22
CA GLY A 6 -19.55 -7.58 -9.48
C GLY A 6 -18.94 -7.11 -8.16
N GLY A 7 -18.72 -5.81 -7.96
CA GLY A 7 -18.34 -5.22 -6.68
C GLY A 7 -19.58 -4.96 -5.81
N ALA A 8 -20.65 -4.41 -6.41
CA ALA A 8 -21.94 -4.22 -5.76
C ALA A 8 -22.51 -5.53 -5.21
N ALA A 9 -22.56 -6.59 -6.01
CA ALA A 9 -23.10 -7.88 -5.59
C ALA A 9 -22.42 -8.46 -4.33
N ILE A 10 -21.13 -8.17 -4.11
CA ILE A 10 -20.41 -8.58 -2.89
C ILE A 10 -20.94 -7.83 -1.67
N ILE A 11 -21.18 -6.53 -1.80
CA ILE A 11 -21.71 -5.69 -0.72
C ILE A 11 -23.19 -5.96 -0.50
N ASP A 12 -23.97 -6.12 -1.56
CA ASP A 12 -25.39 -6.45 -1.50
C ASP A 12 -25.61 -7.75 -0.73
N THR A 13 -24.75 -8.76 -0.94
CA THR A 13 -24.79 -10.00 -0.13
C THR A 13 -24.72 -9.71 1.37
N ALA A 14 -23.88 -8.76 1.80
CA ALA A 14 -23.76 -8.41 3.21
C ALA A 14 -24.96 -7.60 3.72
N LEU A 15 -25.47 -6.68 2.90
CA LEU A 15 -26.65 -5.88 3.22
C LEU A 15 -27.92 -6.74 3.30
N ASP A 16 -28.13 -7.67 2.36
CA ASP A 16 -29.27 -8.57 2.34
C ASP A 16 -29.25 -9.56 3.51
N THR A 17 -28.06 -10.02 3.90
CA THR A 17 -27.91 -11.03 4.96
C THR A 17 -27.94 -10.41 6.36
N TRP A 18 -27.26 -9.28 6.56
CA TRP A 18 -27.03 -8.70 7.90
C TRP A 18 -27.59 -7.29 8.06
N GLY A 19 -28.15 -6.69 7.01
CA GLY A 19 -28.71 -5.33 7.04
C GLY A 19 -27.67 -4.22 7.09
N ARG A 20 -26.37 -4.54 7.09
CA ARG A 20 -25.29 -3.57 7.23
C ARG A 20 -23.93 -4.09 6.76
N VAL A 21 -23.02 -3.15 6.51
CA VAL A 21 -21.59 -3.42 6.30
C VAL A 21 -20.77 -2.45 7.14
N ASP A 22 -19.99 -3.00 8.07
CA ASP A 22 -19.13 -2.24 8.99
C ASP A 22 -17.66 -2.22 8.55
N ILE A 23 -17.23 -3.29 7.88
CA ILE A 23 -15.83 -3.58 7.59
C ILE A 23 -15.69 -4.11 6.15
N VAL A 24 -14.72 -3.59 5.41
CA VAL A 24 -14.27 -4.14 4.12
C VAL A 24 -12.77 -4.40 4.18
N ILE A 25 -12.35 -5.62 3.83
CA ILE A 25 -10.94 -5.97 3.65
C ILE A 25 -10.70 -6.31 2.18
N ASN A 26 -10.07 -5.40 1.45
CA ASN A 26 -9.72 -5.59 0.04
C ASN A 26 -8.45 -6.46 -0.07
N ASN A 27 -8.61 -7.77 0.10
CA ASN A 27 -7.53 -8.75 0.11
C ASN A 27 -7.33 -9.51 -1.21
N ALA A 28 -8.37 -9.61 -2.04
CA ALA A 28 -8.32 -10.40 -3.28
C ALA A 28 -7.18 -9.96 -4.21
N GLY A 29 -6.51 -10.93 -4.83
CA GLY A 29 -5.27 -10.66 -5.55
C GLY A 29 -4.74 -11.81 -6.39
N ILE A 30 -3.97 -11.45 -7.42
CA ILE A 30 -3.23 -12.36 -8.30
C ILE A 30 -1.80 -11.84 -8.46
N VAL A 31 -0.88 -12.68 -8.94
CA VAL A 31 0.50 -12.26 -9.22
C VAL A 31 0.92 -12.88 -10.55
N ARG A 32 1.62 -12.10 -11.37
CA ARG A 32 2.21 -12.53 -12.64
C ARG A 32 3.39 -11.63 -12.97
N ASP A 33 4.58 -12.20 -12.84
CA ASP A 33 5.84 -11.46 -12.94
C ASP A 33 6.36 -11.54 -14.38
N PHE A 34 6.72 -10.41 -14.97
CA PHE A 34 7.29 -10.32 -16.32
C PHE A 34 8.35 -9.22 -16.39
N PRO A 35 9.50 -9.46 -17.04
CA PRO A 35 10.41 -8.39 -17.44
C PRO A 35 9.63 -7.27 -18.16
N PHE A 36 10.05 -6.03 -17.99
CA PHE A 36 9.26 -4.88 -18.45
C PHE A 36 9.13 -4.85 -19.97
N GLU A 37 10.17 -5.27 -20.69
CA GLU A 37 10.20 -5.42 -22.14
C GLU A 37 9.17 -6.41 -22.69
N GLU A 38 8.68 -7.33 -21.86
CA GLU A 38 7.61 -8.25 -22.22
C GLU A 38 6.25 -7.88 -21.62
N MET A 39 6.13 -6.70 -21.00
CA MET A 39 4.90 -6.25 -20.35
C MET A 39 3.89 -5.74 -21.40
N THR A 40 3.00 -6.63 -21.84
CA THR A 40 1.87 -6.30 -22.71
C THR A 40 0.64 -5.88 -21.90
N SER A 41 -0.34 -5.23 -22.53
CA SER A 41 -1.57 -4.81 -21.86
C SER A 41 -2.33 -5.97 -21.21
N ASP A 42 -2.41 -7.13 -21.86
CA ASP A 42 -3.05 -8.34 -21.32
C ASP A 42 -2.30 -8.96 -20.12
N ARG A 43 -1.04 -8.58 -19.90
CA ARG A 43 -0.25 -8.93 -18.72
C ARG A 43 -0.34 -7.86 -17.62
N PHE A 44 -0.55 -6.61 -18.00
CA PHE A 44 -0.63 -5.47 -17.10
C PHE A 44 -2.03 -5.28 -16.50
N GLU A 45 -3.04 -5.19 -17.36
CA GLU A 45 -4.41 -4.81 -17.01
C GLU A 45 -5.07 -5.74 -15.99
N PRO A 46 -4.95 -7.08 -16.07
CA PRO A 46 -5.62 -7.96 -15.10
C PRO A 46 -5.18 -7.72 -13.66
N LEU A 47 -3.92 -7.28 -13.44
CA LEU A 47 -3.43 -7.00 -12.10
C LEU A 47 -4.02 -5.68 -11.57
N LEU A 48 -4.15 -4.66 -12.42
CA LEU A 48 -4.85 -3.43 -12.05
C LEU A 48 -6.34 -3.68 -11.83
N ASP A 49 -6.97 -4.52 -12.65
CA ASP A 49 -8.38 -4.88 -12.56
C ASP A 49 -8.69 -5.58 -11.24
N VAL A 50 -7.93 -6.61 -10.89
CA VAL A 50 -8.17 -7.37 -9.65
C VAL A 50 -7.81 -6.52 -8.44
N HIS A 51 -6.64 -5.89 -8.40
CA HIS A 51 -6.18 -5.23 -7.18
C HIS A 51 -6.80 -3.86 -6.97
N LEU A 52 -6.68 -2.96 -7.95
CA LEU A 52 -7.02 -1.55 -7.77
C LEU A 52 -8.49 -1.29 -8.12
N ARG A 53 -8.91 -1.65 -9.34
CA ARG A 53 -10.30 -1.44 -9.78
C ARG A 53 -11.26 -2.32 -9.00
N GLY A 54 -10.87 -3.54 -8.66
CA GLY A 54 -11.64 -4.45 -7.81
C GLY A 54 -11.88 -3.88 -6.41
N ALA A 55 -10.84 -3.34 -5.76
CA ALA A 55 -10.99 -2.66 -4.48
C ALA A 55 -11.93 -1.45 -4.58
N PHE A 56 -11.78 -0.65 -5.64
CA PHE A 56 -12.68 0.49 -5.91
C PHE A 56 -14.15 0.07 -6.08
N HIS A 57 -14.42 -0.94 -6.92
CA HIS A 57 -15.79 -1.41 -7.18
C HIS A 57 -16.47 -2.03 -5.95
N VAL A 58 -15.72 -2.68 -5.07
CA VAL A 58 -16.24 -3.19 -3.79
C VAL A 58 -16.44 -2.04 -2.80
N THR A 59 -15.51 -1.08 -2.75
CA THR A 59 -15.51 -0.02 -1.74
C THR A 59 -16.60 1.01 -1.97
N ILE A 60 -16.94 1.40 -3.22
CA ILE A 60 -18.00 2.41 -3.47
C ILE A 60 -19.35 2.06 -2.82
N PRO A 61 -19.97 0.89 -3.07
CA PRO A 61 -21.25 0.56 -2.46
C PRO A 61 -21.14 0.45 -0.93
N ALA A 62 -20.04 -0.11 -0.40
CA ALA A 62 -19.80 -0.15 1.04
C ALA A 62 -19.67 1.24 1.65
N TRP A 63 -18.98 2.16 0.97
CA TRP A 63 -18.76 3.53 1.40
C TRP A 63 -20.07 4.30 1.56
N LYS A 64 -21.01 4.14 0.62
CA LYS A 64 -22.36 4.74 0.72
C LYS A 64 -23.06 4.27 1.99
N ALA A 65 -23.11 2.96 2.22
CA ALA A 65 -23.71 2.38 3.41
C ALA A 65 -22.97 2.84 4.69
N MET A 66 -21.63 2.85 4.71
CA MET A 66 -20.84 3.28 5.88
C MET A 66 -21.09 4.76 6.23
N ARG A 67 -21.21 5.63 5.22
CA ARG A 67 -21.51 7.05 5.42
C ARG A 67 -22.89 7.27 6.02
N GLU A 68 -23.91 6.56 5.53
CA GLU A 68 -25.27 6.62 6.08
C GLU A 68 -25.31 6.12 7.53
N GLN A 69 -24.50 5.10 7.87
CA GLN A 69 -24.39 4.54 9.21
C GLN A 69 -23.54 5.40 10.18
N GLY A 70 -22.68 6.28 9.68
CA GLY A 70 -21.71 7.02 10.50
C GLY A 70 -20.60 6.13 11.11
N TYR A 71 -20.27 5.02 10.46
CA TYR A 71 -19.19 4.12 10.87
C TYR A 71 -18.68 3.29 9.68
N GLY A 72 -17.36 3.15 9.57
CA GLY A 72 -16.75 2.23 8.62
C GLY A 72 -15.27 1.94 8.89
N ARG A 73 -14.81 0.74 8.53
CA ARG A 73 -13.39 0.37 8.57
C ARG A 73 -13.00 -0.32 7.27
N ILE A 74 -12.01 0.21 6.57
CA ILE A 74 -11.53 -0.34 5.31
C ILE A 74 -10.05 -0.67 5.45
N LEU A 75 -9.68 -1.88 5.06
CA LEU A 75 -8.28 -2.32 4.99
C LEU A 75 -7.93 -2.72 3.57
N ASN A 76 -6.96 -2.03 2.97
CA ASN A 76 -6.42 -2.37 1.66
C ASN A 76 -5.15 -3.21 1.80
N THR A 77 -5.00 -4.25 0.97
CA THR A 77 -3.77 -5.04 0.94
C THR A 77 -2.80 -4.49 -0.11
N THR A 78 -1.78 -3.73 0.33
CA THR A 78 -0.63 -3.33 -0.50
C THR A 78 0.49 -4.38 -0.40
N SER A 79 1.74 -4.04 -0.75
CA SER A 79 2.90 -4.94 -0.66
C SER A 79 4.21 -4.16 -0.63
N ALA A 80 5.31 -4.80 -0.20
CA ALA A 80 6.64 -4.21 -0.33
C ALA A 80 7.00 -3.90 -1.80
N ALA A 81 6.58 -4.73 -2.76
CA ALA A 81 6.78 -4.47 -4.19
C ALA A 81 6.04 -3.21 -4.68
N GLY A 82 4.89 -2.87 -4.09
CA GLY A 82 4.19 -1.60 -4.37
C GLY A 82 4.79 -0.39 -3.66
N ILE A 83 5.45 -0.58 -2.52
CA ILE A 83 6.02 0.53 -1.73
C ILE A 83 7.44 0.87 -2.17
N LEU A 84 8.26 -0.16 -2.43
CA LEU A 84 9.70 -0.06 -2.66
C LEU A 84 10.09 -0.40 -4.10
N GLY A 85 9.15 -0.93 -4.90
CA GLY A 85 9.44 -1.49 -6.21
C GLY A 85 10.03 -2.90 -6.14
N ALA A 86 9.82 -3.67 -7.20
CA ALA A 86 10.46 -4.97 -7.40
C ALA A 86 10.64 -5.23 -8.90
N PRO A 87 11.80 -5.79 -9.34
CA PRO A 87 12.00 -6.19 -10.73
C PRO A 87 10.90 -7.16 -11.19
N GLY A 88 10.46 -7.01 -12.44
CA GLY A 88 9.44 -7.87 -13.05
C GLY A 88 8.00 -7.63 -12.59
N MET A 89 7.78 -6.69 -11.66
CA MET A 89 6.47 -6.44 -11.03
C MET A 89 5.89 -5.07 -11.39
N SER A 90 6.12 -4.55 -12.59
CA SER A 90 5.59 -3.21 -12.96
C SER A 90 4.07 -3.14 -12.89
N ASN A 91 3.37 -4.23 -13.24
CA ASN A 91 1.93 -4.40 -13.12
C ASN A 91 1.45 -4.48 -11.65
N TYR A 92 2.00 -5.43 -10.88
CA TYR A 92 1.65 -5.68 -9.48
C TYR A 92 2.03 -4.50 -8.60
N GLY A 93 3.26 -4.01 -8.75
CA GLY A 93 3.79 -2.81 -8.09
C GLY A 93 2.87 -1.62 -8.33
N SER A 94 2.57 -1.27 -9.58
CA SER A 94 1.67 -0.14 -9.90
C SER A 94 0.29 -0.29 -9.24
N ALA A 95 -0.31 -1.49 -9.29
CA ALA A 95 -1.62 -1.72 -8.69
C ALA A 95 -1.56 -1.58 -7.15
N LYS A 96 -0.51 -2.10 -6.50
CA LYS A 96 -0.31 -2.04 -5.05
C LYS A 96 0.08 -0.65 -4.56
N THR A 97 0.83 0.13 -5.35
CA THR A 97 1.07 1.56 -5.11
C THR A 97 -0.23 2.36 -5.26
N GLY A 98 -1.06 2.06 -6.25
CA GLY A 98 -2.36 2.71 -6.43
C GLY A 98 -3.27 2.59 -5.20
N LEU A 99 -3.21 1.44 -4.50
CA LEU A 99 -3.92 1.24 -3.24
C LEU A 99 -3.41 2.13 -2.09
N ILE A 100 -2.16 2.60 -2.12
CA ILE A 100 -1.63 3.55 -1.14
C ILE A 100 -2.31 4.91 -1.30
N GLY A 101 -2.35 5.43 -2.54
CA GLY A 101 -3.05 6.67 -2.85
C GLY A 101 -4.54 6.58 -2.51
N PHE A 102 -5.19 5.48 -2.92
CA PHE A 102 -6.59 5.20 -2.60
C PHE A 102 -6.86 5.19 -1.09
N THR A 103 -5.98 4.55 -0.30
CA THR A 103 -6.06 4.53 1.17
C THR A 103 -5.97 5.93 1.77
N ARG A 104 -4.99 6.73 1.35
CA ARG A 104 -4.76 8.07 1.91
C ARG A 104 -5.90 9.04 1.59
N VAL A 105 -6.41 9.00 0.36
CA VAL A 105 -7.54 9.86 -0.05
C VAL A 105 -8.81 9.49 0.71
N LEU A 106 -9.18 8.21 0.76
CA LEU A 106 -10.38 7.79 1.50
C LEU A 106 -10.24 7.99 3.02
N ALA A 107 -9.04 7.89 3.57
CA ALA A 107 -8.81 8.22 4.98
C ALA A 107 -9.14 9.69 5.29
N ALA A 108 -8.81 10.61 4.38
CA ALA A 108 -9.15 12.02 4.51
C ALA A 108 -10.65 12.27 4.30
N GLU A 109 -11.25 11.70 3.24
CA GLU A 109 -12.68 11.86 2.93
C GLU A 109 -13.61 11.22 4.00
N GLY A 110 -13.13 10.22 4.72
CA GLY A 110 -13.89 9.47 5.71
C GLY A 110 -13.87 10.07 7.12
N ALA A 111 -13.00 11.05 7.37
CA ALA A 111 -12.72 11.58 8.71
C ALA A 111 -14.00 12.07 9.42
N ASP A 112 -14.82 12.87 8.74
CA ASP A 112 -16.06 13.44 9.28
C ASP A 112 -17.20 12.42 9.42
N HIS A 113 -17.00 11.19 8.92
CA HIS A 113 -18.00 10.13 8.90
C HIS A 113 -17.63 8.93 9.78
N ASN A 114 -16.55 9.04 10.58
CA ASN A 114 -15.99 7.93 11.37
C ASN A 114 -15.71 6.69 10.51
N ILE A 115 -15.25 6.93 9.28
CA ILE A 115 -14.75 5.91 8.37
C ILE A 115 -13.23 6.00 8.36
N LYS A 116 -12.57 4.91 8.79
CA LYS A 116 -11.10 4.82 8.78
C LYS A 116 -10.63 3.86 7.71
N VAL A 117 -9.57 4.24 7.01
CA VAL A 117 -9.01 3.46 5.90
C VAL A 117 -7.53 3.31 6.12
N ASN A 118 -7.04 2.08 6.26
CA ASN A 118 -5.62 1.76 6.42
C ASN A 118 -5.18 0.75 5.36
N ALA A 119 -3.88 0.51 5.26
CA ALA A 119 -3.31 -0.53 4.41
C ALA A 119 -2.36 -1.45 5.17
N VAL A 120 -2.29 -2.70 4.72
CA VAL A 120 -1.32 -3.69 5.18
C VAL A 120 -0.47 -4.20 4.02
N ALA A 121 0.83 -4.32 4.24
CA ALA A 121 1.81 -4.94 3.37
C ALA A 121 2.24 -6.29 3.99
N PRO A 122 1.49 -7.38 3.76
CA PRO A 122 1.75 -8.65 4.42
C PRO A 122 2.97 -9.36 3.83
N ILE A 123 3.70 -10.07 4.69
CA ILE A 123 4.74 -11.03 4.34
C ILE A 123 4.31 -12.37 4.92
N ALA A 124 3.75 -13.22 4.06
CA ALA A 124 3.16 -14.49 4.45
C ALA A 124 3.46 -15.59 3.42
N TYR A 125 3.81 -16.79 3.90
CA TYR A 125 4.01 -17.95 3.07
C TYR A 125 2.66 -18.51 2.61
N THR A 126 2.36 -18.26 1.34
CA THR A 126 1.14 -18.68 0.65
C THR A 126 1.50 -19.13 -0.75
N ARG A 127 0.54 -19.73 -1.47
CA ARG A 127 0.71 -20.08 -2.88
C ARG A 127 1.20 -18.90 -3.75
N MET A 128 0.83 -17.66 -3.40
CA MET A 128 1.29 -16.47 -4.12
C MET A 128 2.80 -16.27 -3.95
N LEU A 129 3.31 -16.37 -2.71
CA LEU A 129 4.75 -16.25 -2.44
C LEU A 129 5.53 -17.41 -3.08
N THR A 130 5.01 -18.64 -3.00
CA THR A 130 5.63 -19.80 -3.66
C THR A 130 5.77 -19.57 -5.16
N HIS A 131 4.73 -19.05 -5.84
CA HIS A 131 4.80 -18.79 -7.29
C HIS A 131 5.89 -17.78 -7.67
N SER A 132 6.08 -16.72 -6.88
CA SER A 132 7.15 -15.75 -7.14
C SER A 132 8.54 -16.31 -6.83
N ILE A 133 8.67 -17.24 -5.89
CA ILE A 133 9.94 -17.93 -5.61
C ILE A 133 10.27 -18.91 -6.73
N ASP A 134 9.29 -19.70 -7.19
CA ASP A 134 9.47 -20.68 -8.26
C ASP A 134 9.78 -20.04 -9.62
N GLY A 135 9.36 -18.78 -9.82
CA GLY A 135 9.73 -17.98 -10.99
C GLY A 135 11.19 -17.52 -10.99
N ALA A 136 11.92 -17.66 -9.88
CA ALA A 136 13.37 -17.46 -9.84
C ALA A 136 14.07 -18.64 -10.55
N ALA A 137 15.30 -18.40 -11.03
CA ALA A 137 16.07 -19.44 -11.72
C ALA A 137 16.15 -20.72 -10.86
N PRO A 138 15.86 -21.90 -11.44
CA PRO A 138 15.87 -23.15 -10.69
C PRO A 138 17.28 -23.43 -10.13
N PRO A 139 17.40 -24.15 -9.00
CA PRO A 139 18.71 -24.48 -8.45
C PRO A 139 19.56 -25.23 -9.46
N ALA A 140 20.85 -24.88 -9.53
CA ALA A 140 21.77 -25.44 -10.52
C ALA A 140 21.99 -26.96 -10.35
N ASP A 141 21.84 -27.47 -9.13
CA ASP A 141 21.97 -28.88 -8.78
C ASP A 141 21.19 -29.26 -7.51
N ALA A 142 21.24 -30.56 -7.15
CA ALA A 142 20.56 -31.10 -5.98
C ALA A 142 21.10 -30.57 -4.64
N ALA A 143 22.36 -30.14 -4.56
CA ALA A 143 22.92 -29.57 -3.34
C ALA A 143 22.38 -28.15 -3.12
N ALA A 144 22.29 -27.36 -4.20
CA ALA A 144 21.65 -26.05 -4.18
C ALA A 144 20.16 -26.17 -3.85
N GLN A 145 19.46 -27.20 -4.36
CA GLN A 145 18.07 -27.47 -3.98
C GLN A 145 17.94 -27.79 -2.49
N ALA A 146 18.80 -28.65 -1.94
CA ALA A 146 18.75 -28.99 -0.51
C ALA A 146 19.00 -27.77 0.40
N VAL A 147 19.90 -26.86 -0.01
CA VAL A 147 20.12 -25.58 0.70
C VAL A 147 18.89 -24.69 0.58
N LEU A 148 18.26 -24.59 -0.59
CA LEU A 148 17.05 -23.81 -0.78
C LEU A 148 15.88 -24.36 0.05
N ASP A 149 15.75 -25.69 0.14
CA ASP A 149 14.74 -26.36 0.94
C ASP A 149 14.97 -26.11 2.44
N ASP A 150 16.22 -26.18 2.92
CA ASP A 150 16.56 -25.89 4.32
C ASP A 150 16.29 -24.43 4.67
N LEU A 151 16.71 -23.48 3.83
CA LEU A 151 16.40 -22.05 3.99
C LEU A 151 14.88 -21.81 3.98
N THR A 152 14.16 -22.45 3.05
CA THR A 152 12.70 -22.39 2.98
C THR A 152 12.07 -22.89 4.29
N ASN A 153 12.53 -24.03 4.80
CA ASN A 153 12.05 -24.61 6.04
C ASN A 153 12.36 -23.75 7.28
N GLN A 154 13.54 -23.12 7.33
CA GLN A 154 13.96 -22.30 8.46
C GLN A 154 13.27 -20.92 8.51
N TYR A 155 12.99 -20.33 7.34
CA TYR A 155 12.50 -18.94 7.23
C TYR A 155 11.05 -18.85 6.77
N LEU A 156 10.65 -19.53 5.68
CA LEU A 156 9.30 -19.35 5.11
C LEU A 156 8.21 -19.97 6.00
N LYS A 157 8.51 -21.06 6.73
CA LYS A 157 7.55 -21.65 7.69
C LYS A 157 7.23 -20.73 8.87
N LYS A 158 8.06 -19.71 9.14
CA LYS A 158 7.78 -18.69 10.17
C LYS A 158 6.85 -17.59 9.66
N LEU A 159 6.62 -17.51 8.35
CA LEU A 159 5.73 -16.53 7.72
C LEU A 159 4.28 -17.04 7.71
N ASP A 160 3.78 -17.54 8.83
CA ASP A 160 2.39 -18.00 8.94
C ASP A 160 1.43 -16.81 8.69
N PRO A 161 0.49 -16.89 7.71
CA PRO A 161 -0.53 -15.86 7.50
C PRO A 161 -1.33 -15.51 8.76
N ALA A 162 -1.48 -16.44 9.70
CA ALA A 162 -2.13 -16.18 10.99
C ALA A 162 -1.42 -15.09 11.80
N LEU A 163 -0.13 -14.84 11.57
CA LEU A 163 0.62 -13.77 12.23
C LEU A 163 0.37 -12.39 11.61
N VAL A 164 -0.28 -12.31 10.45
CA VAL A 164 -0.77 -11.05 9.86
C VAL A 164 -2.14 -10.67 10.41
N ALA A 165 -2.98 -11.67 10.71
CA ALA A 165 -4.38 -11.48 11.08
C ALA A 165 -4.59 -10.54 12.30
N PRO A 166 -3.79 -10.58 13.39
CA PRO A 166 -3.96 -9.67 14.52
C PRO A 166 -3.82 -8.19 14.13
N VAL A 167 -2.85 -7.86 13.27
CA VAL A 167 -2.65 -6.47 12.81
C VAL A 167 -3.78 -6.06 11.89
N ALA A 168 -4.17 -6.92 10.95
CA ALA A 168 -5.31 -6.66 10.08
C ALA A 168 -6.58 -6.42 10.88
N ALA A 169 -6.87 -7.25 11.90
CA ALA A 169 -8.01 -7.12 12.79
C ALA A 169 -7.96 -5.86 13.65
N PHE A 170 -6.79 -5.48 14.17
CA PHE A 170 -6.65 -4.26 14.96
C PHE A 170 -6.85 -3.00 14.11
N LEU A 171 -6.33 -2.95 12.88
CA LEU A 171 -6.48 -1.79 11.99
C LEU A 171 -7.94 -1.49 11.58
N ILE A 172 -8.81 -2.49 11.68
CA ILE A 172 -10.26 -2.38 11.46
C ILE A 172 -11.08 -2.45 12.76
N HIS A 173 -10.42 -2.43 13.92
CA HIS A 173 -11.13 -2.40 15.19
C HIS A 173 -11.70 -0.99 15.43
N ARG A 174 -12.81 -0.90 16.18
CA ARG A 174 -13.42 0.39 16.52
C ARG A 174 -12.46 1.30 17.30
N ASP A 175 -11.62 0.70 18.15
CA ASP A 175 -10.65 1.40 19.01
C ASP A 175 -9.33 1.75 18.28
N CYS A 176 -9.18 1.36 17.01
CA CYS A 176 -8.01 1.75 16.21
C CYS A 176 -7.97 3.27 16.08
N PRO A 177 -6.92 3.97 16.56
CA PRO A 177 -6.90 5.42 16.51
C PRO A 177 -6.53 5.93 15.10
N VAL A 178 -5.77 5.15 14.33
CA VAL A 178 -5.13 5.60 13.08
C VAL A 178 -6.00 5.41 11.83
N SER A 179 -5.77 6.27 10.84
CA SER A 179 -6.32 6.22 9.49
C SER A 179 -5.26 6.75 8.51
N GLY A 180 -5.24 6.24 7.28
CA GLY A 180 -4.29 6.62 6.24
C GLY A 180 -2.91 5.98 6.36
N GLU A 181 -2.74 5.00 7.25
CA GLU A 181 -1.44 4.40 7.56
C GLU A 181 -1.20 3.07 6.85
N ILE A 182 0.08 2.72 6.69
CA ILE A 182 0.54 1.51 6.02
C ILE A 182 1.43 0.72 6.96
N TYR A 183 1.05 -0.52 7.26
CA TYR A 183 1.82 -1.41 8.12
C TYR A 183 2.34 -2.62 7.35
N THR A 184 3.62 -2.96 7.54
CA THR A 184 4.21 -4.22 7.10
C THR A 184 4.23 -5.23 8.22
N VAL A 185 3.87 -6.48 7.92
CA VAL A 185 3.65 -7.52 8.92
C VAL A 185 4.11 -8.88 8.42
N GLY A 186 4.91 -9.59 9.20
CA GLY A 186 5.30 -10.98 8.91
C GLY A 186 6.13 -11.57 10.04
N ALA A 187 6.00 -12.89 10.28
CA ALA A 187 6.71 -13.61 11.34
C ALA A 187 6.65 -12.96 12.73
N GLY A 188 5.52 -12.33 13.07
CA GLY A 188 5.33 -11.62 14.35
C GLY A 188 6.00 -10.26 14.45
N HIS A 189 6.65 -9.79 13.39
CA HIS A 189 7.19 -8.43 13.29
C HIS A 189 6.17 -7.49 12.66
N VAL A 190 6.04 -6.28 13.23
CA VAL A 190 5.12 -5.24 12.78
C VAL A 190 5.91 -3.93 12.64
N SER A 191 5.78 -3.25 11.51
CA SER A 191 6.41 -1.94 11.27
C SER A 191 5.52 -1.05 10.42
N ARG A 192 5.72 0.26 10.50
CA ARG A 192 4.98 1.27 9.71
C ARG A 192 5.85 1.78 8.58
N PHE A 193 5.31 1.79 7.36
CA PHE A 193 5.84 2.60 6.28
C PHE A 193 5.26 4.01 6.34
N PHE A 194 6.11 5.02 6.13
CA PHE A 194 5.68 6.41 6.07
C PHE A 194 6.38 7.12 4.90
N ILE A 195 5.81 8.26 4.47
CA ILE A 195 6.41 9.13 3.45
C ILE A 195 6.96 10.34 4.19
N GLY A 196 8.29 10.47 4.19
CA GLY A 196 8.98 11.64 4.73
C GLY A 196 9.36 12.62 3.62
N ARG A 197 9.48 13.90 3.95
CA ARG A 197 10.02 14.94 3.07
C ARG A 197 11.29 15.49 3.70
N THR A 198 12.38 15.56 2.93
CA THR A 198 13.61 16.22 3.40
C THR A 198 13.39 17.71 3.58
N ARG A 199 14.30 18.39 4.28
CA ARG A 199 14.30 19.85 4.39
C ARG A 199 14.46 20.52 3.02
N GLY A 200 15.23 19.91 2.13
CA GLY A 200 15.50 20.41 0.78
C GLY A 200 16.48 21.58 0.75
N PHE A 201 16.67 22.11 -0.45
CA PHE A 201 17.49 23.29 -0.74
C PHE A 201 16.61 24.36 -1.41
N ARG A 202 16.91 25.64 -1.18
CA ARG A 202 16.21 26.76 -1.79
C ARG A 202 17.20 27.77 -2.36
N SER A 203 16.93 28.21 -3.59
CA SER A 203 17.53 29.39 -4.21
C SER A 203 16.40 30.22 -4.86
N PRO A 204 16.32 31.54 -4.65
CA PRO A 204 15.37 32.40 -5.35
C PRO A 204 15.53 32.39 -6.88
N GLU A 205 16.74 32.11 -7.36
CA GLU A 205 17.10 32.02 -8.78
C GLU A 205 17.52 30.59 -9.14
N LEU A 206 16.80 29.58 -8.64
CA LEU A 206 17.13 28.16 -8.78
C LEU A 206 17.53 27.79 -10.23
N SER A 207 18.79 27.39 -10.39
CA SER A 207 19.38 26.91 -11.64
C SER A 207 19.55 25.38 -11.65
N ILE A 208 19.88 24.83 -12.81
CA ILE A 208 20.22 23.40 -12.95
C ILE A 208 21.53 23.11 -12.17
N GLU A 209 22.48 24.03 -12.23
CA GLU A 209 23.74 23.98 -11.50
C GLU A 209 23.51 23.95 -9.99
N ASP A 210 22.60 24.79 -9.46
CA ASP A 210 22.23 24.77 -8.05
C ASP A 210 21.70 23.39 -7.63
N VAL A 211 20.80 22.79 -8.42
CA VAL A 211 20.26 21.45 -8.13
C VAL A 211 21.37 20.39 -8.12
N ARG A 212 22.31 20.45 -9.08
CA ARG A 212 23.45 19.52 -9.16
C ARG A 212 24.38 19.68 -7.96
N ASP A 213 24.74 20.92 -7.65
CA ASP A 213 25.78 21.23 -6.66
C ASP A 213 25.24 21.07 -5.22
N HIS A 214 23.92 21.21 -5.02
CA HIS A 214 23.21 20.98 -3.75
C HIS A 214 22.48 19.63 -3.68
N LEU A 215 22.73 18.69 -4.60
CA LEU A 215 22.01 17.41 -4.63
C LEU A 215 22.16 16.61 -3.32
N ALA A 216 23.32 16.70 -2.66
CA ALA A 216 23.54 16.04 -1.36
C ALA A 216 22.66 16.64 -0.26
N GLU A 217 22.51 17.97 -0.23
CA GLU A 217 21.65 18.70 0.73
C GLU A 217 20.17 18.40 0.48
N ILE A 218 19.73 18.39 -0.78
CA ILE A 218 18.35 18.05 -1.16
C ILE A 218 17.96 16.65 -0.66
N ARG A 219 18.91 15.72 -0.71
CA ARG A 219 18.72 14.31 -0.34
C ARG A 219 19.01 14.00 1.12
N ASP A 220 19.39 14.98 1.94
CA ASP A 220 19.68 14.73 3.36
C ASP A 220 18.38 14.39 4.11
N GLU A 221 18.32 13.14 4.58
CA GLU A 221 17.19 12.61 5.35
C GLU A 221 17.24 13.06 6.81
N ALA A 222 18.33 13.68 7.28
CA ALA A 222 18.37 14.24 8.62
C ALA A 222 17.33 15.36 8.77
N GLY A 223 16.47 15.25 9.79
CA GLY A 223 15.45 16.26 10.08
C GLY A 223 14.29 16.30 9.10
N TYR A 224 13.97 15.18 8.44
CA TYR A 224 12.76 15.06 7.60
C TYR A 224 11.47 15.44 8.35
N THR A 225 10.47 15.91 7.60
CA THR A 225 9.09 16.07 8.08
C THR A 225 8.22 14.94 7.56
N VAL A 226 7.07 14.70 8.20
CA VAL A 226 6.07 13.72 7.73
C VAL A 226 4.77 14.47 7.45
N PRO A 227 4.56 14.96 6.21
CA PRO A 227 3.34 15.69 5.86
C PRO A 227 2.09 14.80 6.02
N GLY A 228 1.08 15.31 6.71
CA GLY A 228 -0.23 14.67 6.84
C GLY A 228 -1.03 14.71 5.54
N GLY A 229 -0.83 15.76 4.73
CA GLY A 229 -1.41 15.90 3.39
C GLY A 229 -0.82 17.08 2.60
N PRO A 230 -1.34 17.36 1.39
CA PRO A 230 -0.82 18.44 0.53
C PRO A 230 -0.86 19.84 1.16
N ALA A 231 -1.79 20.10 2.09
CA ALA A 231 -1.87 21.37 2.79
C ALA A 231 -0.66 21.63 3.70
N ASP A 232 -0.16 20.59 4.37
CA ASP A 232 1.03 20.68 5.24
C ASP A 232 2.27 20.99 4.39
N GLU A 233 2.37 20.37 3.20
CA GLU A 233 3.46 20.63 2.26
C GLU A 233 3.52 22.12 1.87
N MET A 234 2.37 22.69 1.50
CA MET A 234 2.25 24.10 1.15
C MET A 234 2.54 25.02 2.33
N ALA A 235 2.07 24.68 3.53
CA ALA A 235 2.32 25.47 4.74
C ALA A 235 3.82 25.54 5.08
N GLU A 236 4.53 24.41 4.98
CA GLU A 236 5.98 24.34 5.20
C GLU A 236 6.76 25.13 4.13
N LEU A 237 6.31 25.11 2.87
CA LEU A 237 6.89 25.92 1.81
C LEU A 237 6.70 27.42 2.10
N PHE A 238 5.49 27.86 2.45
CA PHE A 238 5.24 29.27 2.78
C PHE A 238 6.04 29.73 4.00
N ALA A 239 6.18 28.89 5.02
CA ALA A 239 7.04 29.20 6.17
C ALA A 239 8.49 29.44 5.74
N THR A 240 9.02 28.60 4.85
CA THR A 240 10.36 28.78 4.26
C THR A 240 10.47 30.10 3.50
N LEU A 241 9.44 30.49 2.73
CA LEU A 241 9.43 31.74 1.97
C LEU A 241 9.38 32.99 2.87
N MET A 242 8.67 32.92 3.99
CA MET A 242 8.48 34.05 4.92
C MET A 242 9.66 34.24 5.87
N ALA A 243 10.36 33.16 6.25
CA ALA A 243 11.50 33.22 7.17
C ALA A 243 12.70 34.03 6.64
N GLU A 244 12.73 34.32 5.34
CA GLU A 244 13.84 34.99 4.65
C GLU A 244 13.49 36.38 4.09
N GLN A 245 12.34 36.98 4.43
CA GLN A 245 12.16 38.42 4.13
C GLN A 245 13.09 39.23 5.03
N PRO A 246 14.12 39.92 4.50
CA PRO A 246 14.79 40.98 5.23
C PRO A 246 13.91 42.23 5.16
N ASP A 247 13.89 43.03 6.22
CA ASP A 247 13.42 44.43 6.18
C ASP A 247 14.13 45.24 5.08
#